data_AF-A0A8T4LZF4-F1
#
_entry.id   AF-A0A8T4LZF4-F1
#
_cell.length_a   1.000
_cell.length_b   1.000
_cell.length_c   1.000
_cell.angle_alpha   90.00
_cell.angle_beta   90.00
_cell.angle_gamma   90.00
#
_symmetry.space_group_name_H-M   'P 1'
#
loop_
_entity.id
_entity.type
_entity.pdbx_description
1 polymer ?
#
loop_
_entity_poly.entity_id
_entity_poly.type
_entity_poly.pdbx_seq_one_letter_code
_entity_poly.pdbx_strand_id
1 'polypeptide(L)'
;MKSEVELKSLILELHSKLNRLPNKDNETEKKAEEYLSQVFGALGWDWLSGEVMPQKRVRSGGKTKRVDYAFKAAGRVKPDFYVEVKRFSEDVYSHEHAR
;
A
#
# COMPACT_ATOMS: atom_id res chain seq x y z
N MET A 1 -24.74 -25.17 -15.62
CA MET A 1 -23.32 -25.15 -15.22
C MET A 1 -22.54 -24.63 -16.41
N LYS A 2 -21.74 -23.56 -16.28
CA LYS A 2 -20.98 -23.02 -17.42
C LYS A 2 -19.90 -24.00 -17.85
N SER A 3 -19.69 -24.14 -19.14
CA SER A 3 -18.62 -24.96 -19.71
C SER A 3 -17.25 -24.33 -19.44
N GLU A 4 -16.19 -25.15 -19.50
CA GLU A 4 -14.82 -24.69 -19.30
C GLU A 4 -14.41 -23.59 -20.29
N VAL A 5 -14.89 -23.68 -21.54
CA VAL A 5 -14.62 -22.69 -22.60
C VAL A 5 -15.28 -21.36 -22.26
N GLU A 6 -16.55 -21.38 -21.82
CA GLU A 6 -17.28 -20.18 -21.41
C GLU A 6 -16.64 -19.52 -20.18
N LEU A 7 -16.11 -20.32 -19.25
CA LEU A 7 -15.39 -19.81 -18.08
C LEU A 7 -14.09 -19.13 -18.49
N LYS A 8 -13.30 -19.70 -19.40
CA LYS A 8 -12.05 -19.09 -19.89
C LYS A 8 -12.31 -17.77 -20.61
N SER A 9 -13.33 -17.72 -21.48
CA SER A 9 -13.72 -16.48 -22.15
C SER A 9 -14.17 -15.40 -21.17
N LEU A 10 -14.94 -15.78 -20.15
CA LEU A 10 -15.39 -14.85 -19.12
C LEU A 10 -14.22 -14.32 -18.28
N ILE A 11 -13.25 -15.17 -17.92
CA ILE A 11 -12.04 -14.76 -17.19
C ILE A 11 -11.26 -13.72 -17.99
N LEU A 12 -11.05 -13.96 -19.29
CA LEU A 12 -10.35 -13.04 -20.18
C LEU A 12 -11.10 -11.69 -20.31
N GLU A 13 -12.42 -11.73 -20.42
CA GLU A 13 -13.25 -10.53 -20.47
C GLU A 13 -13.14 -9.71 -19.17
N LEU A 14 -13.22 -10.38 -18.01
CA LEU A 14 -13.10 -9.74 -16.71
C LEU A 14 -11.71 -9.13 -16.49
N HIS A 15 -10.64 -9.82 -16.89
CA HIS A 15 -9.28 -9.28 -16.84
C HIS A 15 -9.12 -8.04 -17.73
N SER A 16 -9.71 -8.05 -18.93
CA SER A 16 -9.70 -6.90 -19.84
C SER A 16 -10.45 -5.70 -19.25
N LYS A 17 -11.60 -5.94 -18.62
CA LYS A 17 -12.38 -4.90 -17.93
C LYS A 17 -11.61 -4.32 -16.73
N LEU A 18 -11.03 -5.16 -15.88
CA LEU A 18 -10.21 -4.73 -14.74
C LEU A 18 -9.05 -3.83 -15.18
N ASN A 19 -8.36 -4.19 -16.27
CA ASN A 19 -7.25 -3.40 -16.80
C ASN A 19 -7.64 -2.03 -17.35
N ARG A 20 -8.92 -1.84 -17.70
CA ARG A 20 -9.48 -0.58 -18.22
C ARG A 20 -10.11 0.30 -17.14
N LEU A 21 -10.20 -0.17 -15.90
CA LEU A 21 -10.72 0.65 -14.81
C LEU A 21 -9.76 1.79 -14.48
N PRO A 22 -10.25 3.04 -14.40
CA PRO A 22 -9.46 4.13 -13.87
C PRO A 22 -9.15 3.85 -12.40
N ASN A 23 -7.95 4.21 -11.94
CA ASN A 23 -7.52 4.10 -10.54
C ASN A 23 -7.39 2.67 -9.96
N LYS A 24 -7.11 1.65 -10.77
CA LYS A 24 -6.75 0.29 -10.28
C LYS A 24 -5.63 0.28 -9.23
N ASP A 25 -4.76 1.29 -9.29
CA ASP A 25 -3.68 1.50 -8.33
C ASP A 25 -4.20 2.07 -6.99
N ASN A 26 -5.20 2.95 -7.00
CA ASN A 26 -5.81 3.50 -5.78
C ASN A 26 -6.61 2.44 -5.01
N GLU A 27 -7.24 1.47 -5.68
CA GLU A 27 -7.89 0.37 -4.96
C GLU A 27 -6.88 -0.46 -4.16
N THR A 28 -5.66 -0.61 -4.69
CA THR A 28 -4.59 -1.33 -3.99
C THR A 28 -4.07 -0.53 -2.80
N GLU A 29 -3.81 0.77 -2.99
CA GLU A 29 -3.42 1.69 -1.90
C GLU A 29 -4.51 1.75 -0.81
N LYS A 30 -5.79 1.81 -1.20
CA LYS A 30 -6.92 1.82 -0.27
C LYS A 30 -7.04 0.51 0.51
N LYS A 31 -6.84 -0.65 -0.12
CA LYS A 31 -6.81 -1.95 0.58
C LYS A 31 -5.65 -2.05 1.56
N ALA A 32 -4.48 -1.52 1.19
CA ALA A 32 -3.34 -1.46 2.10
C ALA A 32 -3.62 -0.55 3.29
N GLU A 33 -4.20 0.63 3.07
CA GLU A 33 -4.61 1.54 4.15
C GLU A 33 -5.64 0.91 5.09
N GLU A 34 -6.67 0.26 4.55
CA GLU A 34 -7.70 -0.44 5.33
C GLU A 34 -7.10 -1.56 6.18
N TYR A 35 -6.17 -2.35 5.64
CA TYR A 35 -5.48 -3.40 6.38
C TYR A 35 -4.55 -2.84 7.46
N LEU A 36 -3.69 -1.90 7.10
CA LEU A 36 -2.69 -1.35 8.01
C LEU A 36 -3.35 -0.56 9.15
N SER A 37 -4.42 0.18 8.88
CA SER A 37 -5.15 0.91 9.92
C SER A 37 -5.74 -0.03 10.98
N GLN A 38 -6.25 -1.20 10.59
CA GLN A 38 -6.73 -2.20 11.53
C GLN A 38 -5.59 -2.81 12.34
N VAL A 39 -4.49 -3.21 11.69
CA VAL A 39 -3.35 -3.85 12.36
C VAL A 39 -2.68 -2.90 13.35
N PHE A 40 -2.32 -1.70 12.91
CA PHE A 40 -1.62 -0.74 13.77
C PHE A 40 -2.56 -0.08 14.78
N GLY A 41 -3.83 0.09 14.44
CA GLY A 41 -4.86 0.48 15.41
C GLY A 41 -4.98 -0.53 16.55
N ALA A 42 -4.96 -1.84 16.25
CA ALA A 42 -4.94 -2.89 17.27
C ALA A 42 -3.66 -2.90 18.11
N LEU A 43 -2.54 -2.39 17.56
CA LEU A 43 -1.27 -2.20 18.28
C LEU A 43 -1.22 -0.87 19.07
N GLY A 44 -2.30 -0.09 19.07
CA GLY A 44 -2.43 1.15 19.85
C GLY A 44 -1.94 2.40 19.15
N TRP A 45 -1.70 2.37 17.84
CA TRP A 45 -1.36 3.56 17.06
C TRP A 45 -2.61 4.33 16.64
N ASP A 46 -2.61 5.65 16.84
CA ASP A 46 -3.73 6.49 16.42
C ASP A 46 -3.58 6.95 14.98
N TRP A 47 -4.33 6.30 14.09
CA TRP A 47 -4.36 6.56 12.65
C TRP A 47 -4.95 7.93 12.27
N LEU A 48 -5.73 8.55 13.15
CA LEU A 48 -6.35 9.86 12.92
C LEU A 48 -5.50 11.02 13.47
N SER A 49 -4.39 10.69 14.13
CA SER A 49 -3.48 11.66 14.73
C SER A 49 -2.24 11.92 13.86
N GLY A 50 -1.31 12.73 14.38
CA GLY A 50 0.02 12.90 13.80
C GLY A 50 0.99 11.72 14.06
N GLU A 51 0.52 10.63 14.65
CA GLU A 51 1.32 9.43 14.89
C GLU A 51 1.58 8.63 13.63
N VAL A 52 0.63 8.62 12.68
CA VAL A 52 0.75 7.94 11.39
C VAL A 52 0.80 8.98 10.28
N MET A 53 1.91 9.04 9.56
CA MET A 53 2.14 10.03 8.50
C MET A 53 2.26 9.33 7.15
N PRO A 54 1.22 9.37 6.30
CA PRO A 54 1.28 8.81 4.96
C PRO A 54 2.22 9.64 4.07
N GLN A 55 2.86 8.97 3.11
CA GLN A 55 3.66 9.58 2.03
C GLN A 55 4.78 10.52 2.54
N LYS A 56 5.40 10.19 3.68
CA LYS A 56 6.41 11.04 4.32
C LYS A 56 7.70 11.07 3.49
N ARG A 57 8.23 12.27 3.26
CA ARG A 57 9.56 12.46 2.68
C ARG A 57 10.64 12.32 3.75
N VAL A 58 11.65 11.51 3.49
CA VAL A 58 12.78 11.21 4.36
C VAL A 58 14.10 11.44 3.62
N ARG A 59 15.06 12.06 4.31
CA ARG A 59 16.40 12.30 3.75
C ARG A 59 17.32 11.13 4.12
N SER A 60 17.90 10.47 3.12
CA SER A 60 18.83 9.36 3.31
C SER A 60 19.98 9.47 2.31
N GLY A 61 21.21 9.47 2.80
CA GLY A 61 22.43 9.49 1.96
C GLY A 61 22.47 10.62 0.93
N GLY A 62 22.06 11.84 1.32
CA GLY A 62 22.04 13.01 0.44
C GLY A 62 20.84 13.09 -0.52
N LYS A 63 20.04 12.03 -0.65
CA LYS A 63 18.81 12.00 -1.46
C LYS A 63 17.57 12.11 -0.57
N THR A 64 16.50 12.68 -1.11
CA THR A 64 15.17 12.65 -0.48
C THR A 64 14.39 11.50 -1.11
N LYS A 65 13.96 10.54 -0.29
CA LYS A 65 13.06 9.46 -0.68
C LYS A 65 11.69 9.67 -0.04
N ARG A 66 10.67 9.03 -0.60
CA ARG A 66 9.35 8.96 0.01
C ARG A 66 9.15 7.55 0.55
N VAL A 67 8.43 7.44 1.65
CA VAL A 67 7.97 6.17 2.22
C VAL A 67 6.45 6.20 2.30
N ASP A 68 5.81 5.04 2.22
CA ASP A 68 4.35 4.97 2.24
C ASP A 68 3.77 5.43 3.58
N TYR A 69 4.36 4.99 4.69
CA TYR A 69 3.96 5.42 6.03
C TYR A 69 5.16 5.63 6.94
N ALA A 70 5.04 6.60 7.85
CA ALA A 70 5.97 6.81 8.95
C ALA A 70 5.21 6.86 10.27
N PHE A 71 5.70 6.12 11.26
CA PHE A 71 5.07 6.01 12.58
C PHE A 71 5.90 6.75 13.62
N LYS A 72 5.24 7.53 14.47
CA LYS A 72 5.88 8.40 15.46
C LYS A 72 5.03 8.50 16.70
N ALA A 73 5.45 7.91 17.80
CA ALA A 73 4.69 7.93 19.04
C ALA A 73 4.40 9.37 19.50
N ALA A 74 3.26 9.57 20.16
CA ALA A 74 2.86 10.86 20.71
C ALA A 74 4.02 11.54 21.47
N GLY A 75 4.20 12.83 21.19
CA GLY A 75 5.27 13.65 21.80
C GLY A 75 6.67 13.46 21.19
N ARG A 76 6.90 12.48 20.30
CA ARG A 76 8.18 12.35 19.61
C ARG A 76 8.30 13.32 18.44
N VAL A 77 9.53 13.75 18.18
CA VAL A 77 9.88 14.64 17.05
C VAL A 77 10.22 13.82 15.80
N LYS A 78 10.92 12.70 15.98
CA LYS A 78 11.39 11.84 14.89
C LYS A 78 10.54 10.57 14.81
N PRO A 79 10.27 10.04 13.60
CA PRO A 79 9.64 8.74 13.43
C PRO A 79 10.41 7.62 14.13
N ASP A 80 9.67 6.69 14.72
CA ASP A 80 10.20 5.48 15.35
C ASP A 80 10.51 4.41 14.30
N PHE A 81 9.66 4.29 13.28
CA PHE A 81 9.88 3.42 12.13
C PHE A 81 9.13 3.90 10.88
N TYR A 82 9.46 3.26 9.76
CA TYR A 82 8.86 3.49 8.46
C TYR A 82 8.30 2.18 7.93
N VAL A 83 7.22 2.27 7.15
CA VAL A 83 6.60 1.13 6.46
C VAL A 83 6.56 1.43 4.97
N GLU A 84 7.00 0.45 4.19
CA GLU A 84 6.90 0.42 2.74
C GLU A 84 5.97 -0.74 2.38
N VAL A 85 4.99 -0.46 1.53
CA VAL A 85 3.99 -1.42 1.10
C VAL A 85 4.32 -1.87 -0.32
N LYS A 86 4.37 -3.19 -0.52
CA LYS A 86 4.52 -3.80 -1.84
C LYS A 86 3.26 -4.56 -2.22
N ARG A 87 3.03 -4.70 -3.53
CA ARG A 87 1.94 -5.55 -4.03
C ARG A 87 2.26 -7.00 -3.70
N PHE A 88 1.22 -7.81 -3.51
CA PHE A 88 1.43 -9.24 -3.24
C PHE A 88 2.16 -9.97 -4.38
N SER A 89 1.99 -9.50 -5.62
CA SER A 89 2.70 -10.03 -6.80
C SER A 89 4.14 -9.54 -6.93
N GLU A 90 4.60 -8.65 -6.04
CA GLU A 90 5.94 -8.07 -6.07
C GLU A 90 6.83 -8.71 -5.00
N ASP A 91 8.12 -8.77 -5.29
CA ASP A 91 9.13 -9.16 -4.30
C ASP A 91 9.31 -8.03 -3.27
N VAL A 92 9.19 -8.38 -1.99
CA VAL A 92 9.39 -7.47 -0.85
C VAL A 92 10.80 -6.86 -0.82
N TYR A 93 11.78 -7.53 -1.42
CA TYR A 93 13.16 -7.05 -1.51
C TYR A 93 13.45 -6.27 -2.80
N SER A 94 12.49 -6.18 -3.72
CA SER A 94 12.67 -5.41 -4.95
C SER A 94 12.70 -3.91 -4.67
N HIS A 95 13.75 -3.26 -5.17
CA HIS A 95 13.96 -1.82 -5.04
C HIS A 95 13.41 -1.02 -6.24
N GLU A 96 12.96 -1.71 -7.30
CA GLU A 96 12.60 -1.06 -8.59
C GLU A 96 11.32 -0.21 -8.54
N HIS A 97 10.51 -0.38 -7.49
CA HIS A 97 9.20 0.27 -7.35
C HIS A 97 9.02 1.05 -6.05
N ALA A 98 10.11 1.36 -5.33
CA ALA A 98 10.04 2.35 -4.26
C ALA A 98 9.76 3.73 -4.89
N ARG A 99 8.53 4.22 -4.74
CA ARG A 99 8.03 5.45 -5.39
C ARG A 99 8.51 6.74 -4.75
#